data_AF-A0A950G6T1-F1
#
_entry.id   AF-A0A950G6T1-F1
#
_cell.length_a   1.000
_cell.length_b   1.000
_cell.length_c   1.000
_cell.angle_alpha   90.00
_cell.angle_beta   90.00
_cell.angle_gamma   90.00
#
_symmetry.space_group_name_H-M   'P 1'
#
loop_
_entity.id
_entity.type
_entity.pdbx_description
1 polymer ?
#
loop_
_entity_poly.entity_id
_entity_poly.type
_entity_poly.pdbx_seq_one_letter_code
_entity_poly.pdbx_strand_id
1 'polypeptide(L)'
;MPLVLPKELIDYPNEHGDLIQAHFGNVAADLAAIPSDTRFVLICFTNRCGSHFLADALASSGTLNRAGEMFNAEIVVGDSKAYGLCDIGQFVGRLARTASKHGILVSKATVTQIAVLAKAGVLDHILPRTSFLLLERSDQLGQAISYALALGTDQWTSAHEARI
;
A
#
# COMPACT_ATOMS: atom_id res chain seq x y z
N MET A 1 -22.65 -3.26 -1.04
CA MET A 1 -22.35 -4.58 -1.62
C MET A 1 -20.89 -4.85 -1.29
N PRO A 2 -20.55 -5.96 -0.61
CA PRO A 2 -19.16 -6.28 -0.30
C PRO A 2 -18.38 -6.47 -1.60
N LEU A 3 -17.14 -6.00 -1.65
CA LEU A 3 -16.25 -6.22 -2.78
C LEU A 3 -16.00 -7.71 -2.94
N VAL A 4 -16.30 -8.23 -4.12
CA VAL A 4 -16.02 -9.63 -4.47
C VAL A 4 -14.64 -9.67 -5.12
N LEU A 5 -13.70 -10.33 -4.46
CA LEU A 5 -12.37 -10.58 -5.03
C LEU A 5 -12.44 -11.74 -6.04
N PRO A 6 -11.74 -11.65 -7.18
CA PRO A 6 -11.56 -12.79 -8.08
C PRO A 6 -10.91 -13.96 -7.34
N LYS A 7 -11.33 -15.20 -7.67
CA LYS A 7 -10.81 -16.40 -7.04
C LYS A 7 -9.28 -16.50 -7.16
N GLU A 8 -8.77 -16.11 -8.31
CA GLU A 8 -7.33 -16.11 -8.63
C GLU A 8 -6.54 -15.25 -7.63
N LEU A 9 -7.13 -14.14 -7.17
CA LEU A 9 -6.51 -13.26 -6.20
C LEU A 9 -6.67 -13.77 -4.76
N ILE A 10 -7.78 -14.45 -4.47
CA ILE A 10 -8.01 -15.09 -3.17
C ILE A 10 -6.98 -16.20 -2.93
N ASP A 11 -6.72 -17.00 -3.96
CA ASP A 11 -5.85 -18.17 -3.95
C ASP A 11 -4.36 -17.82 -4.18
N TYR A 12 -4.05 -16.56 -4.56
CA TYR A 12 -2.69 -16.12 -4.82
C TYR A 12 -1.85 -16.06 -3.52
N PRO A 13 -0.61 -16.58 -3.51
CA PRO A 13 0.27 -16.49 -2.34
C PRO A 13 0.46 -15.05 -1.86
N ASN A 14 0.26 -14.81 -0.57
CA ASN A 14 0.27 -13.47 0.00
C ASN A 14 1.02 -13.44 1.33
N GLU A 15 2.34 -13.49 1.26
CA GLU A 15 3.23 -13.48 2.43
C GLU A 15 2.93 -12.32 3.38
N HIS A 16 2.72 -11.10 2.86
CA HIS A 16 2.35 -9.97 3.70
C HIS A 16 1.00 -10.18 4.39
N GLY A 17 0.01 -10.70 3.67
CA GLY A 17 -1.29 -11.04 4.23
C GLY A 17 -1.20 -12.09 5.34
N ASP A 18 -0.40 -13.13 5.13
CA ASP A 18 -0.20 -14.20 6.11
C ASP A 18 0.47 -13.68 7.38
N LEU A 19 1.49 -12.82 7.25
CA LEU A 19 2.17 -12.19 8.39
C LEU A 19 1.25 -11.22 9.15
N ILE A 20 0.45 -10.43 8.45
CA ILE A 20 -0.53 -9.53 9.05
C ILE A 20 -1.61 -10.34 9.79
N GLN A 21 -2.10 -11.43 9.19
CA GLN A 21 -3.07 -12.32 9.83
C GLN A 21 -2.47 -13.05 11.03
N ALA A 22 -1.21 -13.48 10.97
CA ALA A 22 -0.52 -14.06 12.12
C ALA A 22 -0.37 -13.06 13.28
N HIS A 23 -0.24 -11.76 12.98
CA HIS A 23 -0.12 -10.73 14.00
C HIS A 23 -1.46 -10.36 14.66
N PHE A 24 -2.48 -10.06 13.86
CA PHE A 24 -3.78 -9.62 14.38
C PHE A 24 -4.75 -10.77 14.70
N GLY A 25 -4.50 -11.97 14.15
CA GLY A 25 -5.45 -13.08 14.19
C GLY A 25 -6.71 -12.79 13.38
N ASN A 26 -7.83 -13.41 13.78
CA ASN A 26 -9.14 -13.23 13.15
C ASN A 26 -9.95 -12.08 13.80
N VAL A 27 -9.27 -10.96 14.10
CA VAL A 27 -9.92 -9.77 14.67
C VAL A 27 -10.57 -8.97 13.55
N ALA A 28 -11.85 -8.65 13.71
CA ALA A 28 -12.56 -7.77 12.78
C ALA A 28 -11.97 -6.35 12.84
N ALA A 29 -11.81 -5.71 11.68
CA ALA A 29 -11.26 -4.36 11.63
C ALA A 29 -12.19 -3.34 12.31
N ASP A 30 -11.62 -2.48 13.15
CA ASP A 30 -12.33 -1.32 13.68
C ASP A 30 -12.42 -0.24 12.60
N LEU A 31 -13.50 -0.30 11.81
CA LEU A 31 -13.75 0.65 10.73
C LEU A 31 -14.02 2.06 11.25
N ALA A 32 -14.49 2.21 12.49
CA ALA A 32 -14.75 3.52 13.08
C ALA A 32 -13.44 4.26 13.43
N ALA A 33 -12.32 3.54 13.57
CA ALA A 33 -11.01 4.14 13.74
C ALA A 33 -10.53 4.90 12.49
N ILE A 34 -11.12 4.66 11.32
CA ILE A 34 -10.75 5.31 10.05
C ILE A 34 -11.52 6.63 9.89
N PRO A 35 -10.83 7.79 9.80
CA PRO A 35 -11.51 9.07 9.59
C PRO A 35 -12.38 9.09 8.33
N SER A 36 -13.60 9.63 8.44
CA SER A 36 -14.57 9.68 7.35
C SER A 36 -14.25 10.75 6.30
N ASP A 37 -13.48 11.76 6.66
CA ASP A 37 -13.07 12.89 5.84
C ASP A 37 -11.76 12.65 5.06
N THR A 38 -11.07 11.54 5.32
CA THR A 38 -9.86 11.17 4.58
C THR A 38 -10.21 10.53 3.25
N ARG A 39 -9.65 11.08 2.17
CA ARG A 39 -9.63 10.49 0.83
C ARG A 39 -8.38 9.65 0.64
N PHE A 40 -8.49 8.58 -0.12
CA PHE A 40 -7.40 7.65 -0.38
C PHE A 40 -7.03 7.63 -1.86
N VAL A 41 -5.73 7.57 -2.13
CA VAL A 41 -5.20 7.28 -3.47
C VAL A 41 -4.30 6.07 -3.36
N LEU A 42 -4.70 4.97 -3.99
CA LEU A 42 -3.93 3.72 -4.02
C LEU A 42 -3.23 3.61 -5.37
N ILE A 43 -1.91 3.71 -5.37
CA ILE A 43 -1.08 3.48 -6.54
C ILE A 43 -0.89 1.97 -6.69
N CYS A 44 -1.64 1.37 -7.60
CA CYS A 44 -1.57 -0.04 -7.95
C CYS A 44 -0.38 -0.26 -8.88
N PHE A 45 0.54 -1.14 -8.50
CA PHE A 45 1.79 -1.28 -9.23
C PHE A 45 2.34 -2.71 -9.21
N THR A 46 3.24 -2.99 -10.15
CA THR A 46 4.16 -4.14 -10.11
C THR A 46 5.59 -3.65 -9.88
N ASN A 47 6.44 -4.47 -9.26
CA ASN A 47 7.81 -4.06 -8.95
C ASN A 47 8.55 -3.59 -10.21
N ARG A 48 9.32 -2.51 -10.07
CA ARG A 48 10.16 -1.91 -11.14
C ARG A 48 9.41 -1.22 -12.30
N CYS A 49 8.13 -0.88 -12.12
CA CYS A 49 7.36 -0.12 -13.10
C CYS A 49 7.58 1.41 -13.04
N GLY A 50 8.37 1.92 -12.09
CA GLY A 50 8.56 3.36 -11.88
C GLY A 50 7.69 3.96 -10.76
N SER A 51 6.99 3.15 -9.98
CA SER A 51 6.14 3.61 -8.86
C SER A 51 6.89 4.43 -7.81
N HIS A 52 8.19 4.16 -7.60
CA HIS A 52 9.03 4.96 -6.71
C HIS A 52 9.26 6.38 -7.26
N PHE A 53 9.58 6.51 -8.55
CA PHE A 53 9.75 7.80 -9.20
C PHE A 53 8.47 8.63 -9.16
N LEU A 54 7.32 8.01 -9.45
CA LEU A 54 6.02 8.66 -9.32
C LEU A 54 5.75 9.11 -7.88
N ALA A 55 6.03 8.27 -6.88
CA ALA A 55 5.84 8.62 -5.47
C ALA A 55 6.68 9.83 -5.05
N ASP A 56 7.93 9.92 -5.51
CA ASP A 56 8.82 11.05 -5.24
C ASP A 56 8.35 12.33 -5.95
N ALA A 57 7.93 12.23 -7.22
CA ALA A 57 7.37 13.36 -7.97
C ALA A 57 6.07 13.90 -7.35
N LEU A 58 5.19 13.03 -6.86
CA LEU A 58 3.98 13.45 -6.12
C LEU A 58 4.34 14.10 -4.78
N ALA A 59 5.35 13.60 -4.08
CA ALA A 59 5.79 14.17 -2.82
C ALA A 59 6.44 15.56 -2.99
N SER A 60 7.17 15.77 -4.09
CA SER A 60 7.91 17.01 -4.35
C SER A 60 7.01 18.22 -4.56
N SER A 61 5.72 18.03 -4.83
CA SER A 61 4.75 19.12 -4.91
C SER A 61 4.40 19.71 -3.53
N GLY A 62 4.79 19.03 -2.43
CA GLY A 62 4.45 19.40 -1.05
C GLY A 62 2.98 19.16 -0.67
N THR A 63 2.10 18.95 -1.65
CA THR A 63 0.64 18.85 -1.46
C THR A 63 0.17 17.48 -1.02
N LEU A 64 0.91 16.44 -1.40
CA LEU A 64 0.65 15.04 -1.05
C LEU A 64 1.76 14.49 -0.15
N ASN A 65 1.45 13.42 0.57
CA ASN A 65 2.46 12.67 1.29
C ASN A 65 3.32 11.85 0.32
N ARG A 66 4.51 11.44 0.76
CA ARG A 66 5.32 10.50 0.00
C ARG A 66 4.65 9.13 0.01
N ALA A 67 4.28 8.64 -1.16
CA ALA A 67 3.57 7.37 -1.31
C ALA A 67 4.53 6.19 -1.07
N GLY A 68 4.57 5.69 0.16
CA GLY A 68 5.29 4.48 0.54
C GLY A 68 4.47 3.21 0.32
N GLU A 69 5.09 2.05 0.47
CA GLU A 69 4.40 0.75 0.54
C GLU A 69 3.93 0.48 1.97
N MET A 70 3.03 1.32 2.46
CA MET A 70 2.64 1.35 3.89
C MET A 70 1.99 0.06 4.37
N PHE A 71 1.56 -0.81 3.44
CA PHE A 71 0.89 -2.07 3.72
C PHE A 71 1.84 -3.29 3.68
N ASN A 72 3.16 -3.06 3.61
CA ASN A 72 4.14 -4.12 3.83
C ASN A 72 4.01 -4.63 5.27
N ALA A 73 4.05 -5.95 5.45
CA ALA A 73 3.79 -6.57 6.75
C ALA A 73 4.73 -6.09 7.85
N GLU A 74 6.00 -5.82 7.52
CA GLU A 74 6.99 -5.30 8.46
C GLU A 74 6.57 -3.93 9.00
N ILE A 75 6.00 -3.07 8.14
CA ILE A 75 5.50 -1.75 8.51
C ILE A 75 4.23 -1.91 9.34
N VAL A 76 3.26 -2.70 8.86
CA VAL A 76 1.98 -2.90 9.56
C VAL A 76 2.21 -3.47 10.96
N VAL A 77 2.98 -4.56 11.07
CA VAL A 77 3.27 -5.23 12.35
C VAL A 77 4.17 -4.37 13.23
N GLY A 78 5.18 -3.72 12.66
CA GLY A 78 6.09 -2.84 13.39
C GLY A 78 5.35 -1.67 14.04
N ASP A 79 4.57 -0.93 13.25
CA ASP A 79 3.78 0.19 13.75
C ASP A 79 2.69 -0.30 14.72
N SER A 80 2.04 -1.42 14.45
CA SER A 80 0.99 -1.92 15.34
C SER A 80 1.53 -2.26 16.72
N LYS A 81 2.72 -2.86 16.81
CA LYS A 81 3.42 -3.07 18.08
C LYS A 81 3.83 -1.77 18.74
N ALA A 82 4.41 -0.84 17.97
CA ALA A 82 4.91 0.43 18.50
C ALA A 82 3.79 1.33 19.06
N TYR A 83 2.58 1.26 18.49
CA TYR A 83 1.46 2.13 18.85
C TYR A 83 0.29 1.39 19.52
N GLY A 84 0.43 0.10 19.82
CA GLY A 84 -0.59 -0.70 20.50
C GLY A 84 -1.87 -0.85 19.68
N LEU A 85 -1.76 -1.01 18.36
CA LEU A 85 -2.90 -1.19 17.46
C LEU A 85 -3.32 -2.65 17.45
N CYS A 86 -4.62 -2.90 17.56
CA CYS A 86 -5.18 -4.24 17.74
C CYS A 86 -5.69 -4.86 16.43
N ASP A 87 -5.86 -4.06 15.38
CA ASP A 87 -6.38 -4.50 14.09
C ASP A 87 -5.95 -3.56 12.94
N ILE A 88 -6.21 -4.00 11.72
CA ILE A 88 -5.85 -3.27 10.50
C ILE A 88 -6.67 -1.99 10.30
N GLY A 89 -7.91 -1.89 10.83
CA GLY A 89 -8.71 -0.68 10.80
C GLY A 89 -8.07 0.44 11.62
N GLN A 90 -7.58 0.11 12.82
CA GLN A 90 -6.80 1.03 13.65
C GLN A 90 -5.48 1.46 12.99
N PHE A 91 -4.80 0.54 12.32
CA PHE A 91 -3.60 0.84 11.52
C PHE A 91 -3.90 1.85 10.40
N VAL A 92 -4.92 1.60 9.58
CA VAL A 92 -5.31 2.54 8.51
C VAL A 92 -5.77 3.87 9.07
N GLY A 93 -6.52 3.86 10.18
CA GLY A 93 -6.94 5.07 10.88
C GLY A 93 -5.76 5.90 11.36
N ARG A 94 -4.71 5.26 11.89
CA ARG A 94 -3.47 5.94 12.28
C ARG A 94 -2.79 6.55 11.05
N LEU A 95 -2.59 5.80 9.97
CA LEU A 95 -1.98 6.32 8.74
C LEU A 95 -2.75 7.53 8.20
N ALA A 96 -4.08 7.47 8.17
CA ALA A 96 -4.92 8.58 7.75
C ALA A 96 -4.69 9.84 8.60
N ARG A 97 -4.52 9.70 9.92
CA ARG A 97 -4.25 10.83 10.82
C ARG A 97 -2.83 11.38 10.73
N THR A 98 -1.83 10.52 10.56
CA THR A 98 -0.42 10.91 10.73
C THR A 98 0.30 11.17 9.42
N ALA A 99 -0.10 10.50 8.34
CA ALA A 99 0.59 10.55 7.06
C ALA A 99 -0.15 11.37 6.00
N SER A 100 -1.48 11.51 6.10
CA SER A 100 -2.24 12.26 5.09
C SER A 100 -1.84 13.74 5.04
N LYS A 101 -1.97 14.34 3.86
CA LYS A 101 -1.85 15.79 3.67
C LYS A 101 -3.12 16.34 3.06
N HIS A 102 -3.63 17.43 3.62
CA HIS A 102 -4.89 18.05 3.17
C HIS A 102 -6.06 17.05 3.06
N GLY A 103 -6.12 16.09 3.99
CA GLY A 103 -7.13 15.02 4.01
C GLY A 103 -6.98 13.98 2.89
N ILE A 104 -5.81 13.88 2.24
CA ILE A 104 -5.52 12.88 1.21
C ILE A 104 -4.36 12.00 1.68
N LEU A 105 -4.60 10.68 1.74
CA LEU A 105 -3.57 9.67 1.97
C LEU A 105 -3.26 8.98 0.65
N VAL A 106 -2.02 9.08 0.19
CA VAL A 106 -1.49 8.38 -0.98
C VAL A 106 -0.61 7.23 -0.52
N SER A 107 -0.88 6.02 -0.99
CA SER A 107 -0.07 4.84 -0.67
C SER A 107 0.12 3.97 -1.92
N LYS A 108 1.26 3.31 -2.02
CA LYS A 108 1.47 2.25 -3.00
C LYS A 108 0.91 0.95 -2.43
N ALA A 109 0.17 0.23 -3.26
CA ALA A 109 -0.40 -1.06 -2.88
C ALA A 109 -0.25 -2.05 -4.03
N THR A 110 0.32 -3.22 -3.75
CA THR A 110 0.25 -4.35 -4.67
C THR A 110 -1.18 -4.92 -4.68
N VAL A 111 -1.49 -5.73 -5.70
CA VAL A 111 -2.80 -6.40 -5.76
C VAL A 111 -3.08 -7.29 -4.53
N THR A 112 -2.02 -7.91 -3.97
CA THR A 112 -2.14 -8.76 -2.78
C THR A 112 -2.42 -7.93 -1.53
N GLN A 113 -1.86 -6.73 -1.41
CA GLN A 113 -2.18 -5.80 -0.30
C GLN A 113 -3.61 -5.26 -0.39
N ILE A 114 -4.08 -4.98 -1.61
CA ILE A 114 -5.49 -4.63 -1.85
C ILE A 114 -6.40 -5.78 -1.38
N ALA A 115 -6.03 -7.03 -1.64
CA ALA A 115 -6.76 -8.20 -1.16
C ALA A 115 -6.78 -8.30 0.38
N VAL A 116 -5.70 -7.94 1.08
CA VAL A 116 -5.67 -7.87 2.56
C VAL A 116 -6.70 -6.85 3.06
N LEU A 117 -6.71 -5.64 2.50
CA LEU A 117 -7.66 -4.58 2.88
C LEU A 117 -9.11 -4.98 2.59
N ALA A 118 -9.35 -5.68 1.48
CA ALA A 118 -10.67 -6.20 1.13
C ALA A 118 -11.14 -7.30 2.09
N LYS A 119 -10.29 -8.31 2.37
CA LYS A 119 -10.61 -9.39 3.33
C LYS A 119 -10.93 -8.85 4.73
N ALA A 120 -10.31 -7.75 5.12
CA ALA A 120 -10.57 -7.08 6.39
C ALA A 120 -11.81 -6.17 6.40
N GLY A 121 -12.51 -6.00 5.27
CA GLY A 121 -13.63 -5.05 5.13
C GLY A 121 -13.22 -3.57 5.10
N VAL A 122 -11.93 -3.28 5.25
CA VAL A 122 -11.40 -1.91 5.19
C VAL A 122 -11.61 -1.32 3.80
N LEU A 123 -11.34 -2.09 2.75
CA LEU A 123 -11.47 -1.59 1.38
C LEU A 123 -12.92 -1.19 1.08
N ASP A 124 -13.90 -2.02 1.44
CA ASP A 124 -15.33 -1.72 1.31
C ASP A 124 -15.70 -0.40 1.99
N HIS A 125 -15.15 -0.18 3.18
CA HIS A 125 -15.42 1.01 3.98
C HIS A 125 -14.84 2.30 3.36
N ILE A 126 -13.64 2.23 2.76
CA ILE A 126 -12.97 3.40 2.17
C ILE A 126 -13.25 3.58 0.68
N LEU A 127 -13.81 2.57 0.00
CA LEU A 127 -14.02 2.54 -1.45
C LEU A 127 -14.73 3.80 -1.99
N PRO A 128 -15.81 4.32 -1.36
CA PRO A 128 -16.51 5.51 -1.86
C PRO A 128 -15.63 6.78 -1.92
N ARG A 129 -14.50 6.79 -1.22
CA ARG A 129 -13.56 7.91 -1.12
C ARG A 129 -12.14 7.51 -1.54
N THR A 130 -12.01 6.44 -2.32
CA THR A 130 -10.74 5.92 -2.83
C THR A 130 -10.63 6.11 -4.33
N SER A 131 -9.50 6.63 -4.80
CA SER A 131 -9.10 6.61 -6.21
C SER A 131 -7.99 5.59 -6.41
N PHE A 132 -8.08 4.79 -7.48
CA PHE A 132 -7.03 3.86 -7.86
C PHE A 132 -6.25 4.44 -9.04
N LEU A 133 -4.92 4.43 -8.91
CA LEU A 133 -4.01 4.79 -9.98
C LEU A 133 -3.23 3.55 -10.38
N LEU A 134 -3.59 2.94 -11.50
CA LEU A 134 -2.83 1.81 -12.05
C LEU A 134 -1.61 2.32 -12.80
N LEU A 135 -0.43 1.86 -12.39
CA LEU A 135 0.83 2.18 -13.05
C LEU A 135 1.38 0.95 -13.78
N GLU A 136 1.54 1.11 -15.10
CA GLU A 136 2.06 0.08 -15.99
C GLU A 136 3.29 0.60 -16.72
N ARG A 137 4.26 -0.28 -16.96
CA ARG A 137 5.44 0.03 -17.79
C ARG A 137 5.30 -0.68 -19.13
N SER A 138 5.31 0.06 -20.24
CA SER A 138 5.12 -0.54 -21.57
C SER A 138 6.24 -1.52 -21.95
N ASP A 139 7.47 -1.26 -21.50
CA ASP A 139 8.63 -2.14 -21.68
C ASP A 139 8.71 -3.20 -20.57
N GLN A 140 7.96 -4.30 -20.76
CA GLN A 140 7.88 -5.42 -19.83
C GLN A 140 9.19 -6.21 -19.73
N LEU A 141 9.95 -6.33 -20.83
CA LEU A 141 11.25 -7.01 -20.81
C LEU A 141 12.25 -6.24 -19.95
N GLY A 142 12.38 -4.93 -20.15
CA GLY A 142 13.25 -4.11 -19.32
C GLY A 142 12.78 -4.03 -17.86
N GLN A 143 11.47 -4.13 -17.61
CA GLN A 143 10.94 -4.28 -16.25
C GLN A 143 11.42 -5.58 -15.60
N ALA A 144 11.28 -6.71 -16.29
CA ALA A 144 11.69 -8.03 -15.80
C ALA A 144 13.21 -8.10 -15.55
N ILE A 145 14.03 -7.56 -16.47
CA ILE A 145 15.48 -7.45 -16.29
C ILE A 145 15.80 -6.63 -15.05
N SER A 146 15.17 -5.45 -14.89
CA SER A 146 15.38 -4.61 -13.72
C SER A 146 14.98 -5.31 -12.43
N TYR A 147 13.95 -6.15 -12.45
CA TYR A 147 13.49 -6.92 -11.30
C TYR A 147 14.48 -8.02 -10.93
N ALA A 148 14.96 -8.79 -11.91
CA ALA A 148 15.97 -9.82 -11.69
C ALA A 148 17.27 -9.25 -11.11
N LEU A 149 17.72 -8.09 -11.58
CA LEU A 149 18.89 -7.40 -11.04
C LEU A 149 18.69 -6.92 -9.60
N ALA A 150 17.51 -6.36 -9.29
CA ALA A 150 17.18 -5.92 -7.94
C ALA A 150 17.16 -7.11 -6.96
N LEU A 151 16.57 -8.24 -7.35
CA LEU A 151 16.60 -9.46 -6.54
C LEU A 151 18.02 -9.97 -6.26
N GLY A 152 18.92 -9.89 -7.25
CA GLY A 152 20.30 -10.34 -7.08
C GLY A 152 21.20 -9.41 -6.27
N THR A 153 20.80 -8.14 -6.07
CA THR A 153 21.65 -7.11 -5.43
C THR A 153 21.03 -6.50 -4.17
N ASP A 154 19.76 -6.79 -3.90
CA ASP A 154 18.93 -6.12 -2.89
C ASP A 154 18.86 -4.58 -3.05
N GLN A 155 19.14 -4.08 -4.26
CA GLN A 155 19.08 -2.66 -4.59
C GLN A 155 17.81 -2.36 -5.39
N TRP A 156 16.85 -1.75 -4.69
CA TRP A 156 15.51 -1.47 -5.21
C TRP A 156 15.31 -0.01 -5.66
N THR A 157 16.35 0.81 -5.61
CA THR A 157 16.33 2.19 -6.12
C THR A 157 17.59 2.45 -6.92
N SER A 158 17.44 3.03 -8.10
CA SER A 158 18.58 3.55 -8.85
C SER A 158 19.12 4.76 -8.10
N ALA A 159 20.43 4.84 -7.87
CA ALA A 159 21.05 6.09 -7.45
C ALA A 159 20.89 7.09 -8.61
N HIS A 160 19.96 8.05 -8.45
CA HIS A 160 19.95 9.22 -9.30
C HIS A 160 20.93 10.22 -8.69
N GLU A 161 22.16 10.29 -9.22
CA GLU A 161 23.02 11.45 -8.99
C GLU A 161 22.24 12.69 -9.43
N ALA A 162 21.86 13.52 -8.46
CA ALA A 162 21.35 14.85 -8.73
C ALA A 162 22.51 15.67 -9.31
N ARG A 163 22.63 15.71 -10.64
CA ARG A 163 23.38 16.76 -11.30
C ARG A 163 22.56 18.03 -11.19
N ILE A 164 22.86 18.82 -10.15
CA ILE A 164 22.49 20.23 -10.03
C ILE A 164 23.55 21.05 -10.76
#